data_AF-A0A316DY86-F1
#
_entry.id   AF-A0A316DY86-F1
#
_cell.length_a   1.000
_cell.length_b   1.000
_cell.length_c   1.000
_cell.angle_alpha   90.00
_cell.angle_beta   90.00
_cell.angle_gamma   90.00
#
_symmetry.space_group_name_H-M   'P 1'
#
loop_
_entity.id
_entity.type
_entity.pdbx_description
1 polymer ?
#
loop_
_entity_poly.entity_id
_entity_poly.type
_entity_poly.pdbx_seq_one_letter_code
_entity_poly.pdbx_strand_id
1 'polypeptide(L)'
;MAQNHRKRYEYTPDQALYQLDFYLKTLEVPFTVKDLYRKAYHERLGPHYSDDWLDDLEQDPGVLEGMSEPFTTQTIIETLMRGGHEPVVRALLRETREYGIGYYQAMIGRINKRNQ
;
A
#
# COMPACT_ATOMS: atom_id res chain seq x y z
N MET A 1 15.61 -9.07 -35.15
CA MET A 1 14.61 -8.14 -34.57
C MET A 1 14.39 -8.57 -33.13
N ALA A 2 15.09 -7.96 -32.17
CA ALA A 2 14.95 -8.32 -30.76
C ALA A 2 13.58 -7.85 -30.27
N GLN A 3 12.66 -8.78 -30.01
CA GLN A 3 11.41 -8.49 -29.35
C GLN A 3 11.73 -8.08 -27.92
N ASN A 4 11.57 -6.79 -27.65
CA ASN A 4 11.74 -6.18 -26.35
C ASN A 4 10.58 -6.67 -25.47
N HIS A 5 10.76 -7.82 -24.79
CA HIS A 5 9.84 -8.30 -23.76
C HIS A 5 9.91 -7.37 -22.53
N ARG A 6 9.34 -6.17 -22.63
CA ARG A 6 8.88 -5.46 -21.44
C ARG A 6 7.61 -6.16 -20.99
N LYS A 7 7.76 -7.24 -20.21
CA LYS A 7 6.69 -7.72 -19.33
C LYS A 7 6.34 -6.58 -18.38
N ARG A 8 5.38 -5.75 -18.77
CA ARG A 8 4.82 -4.72 -17.93
C ARG A 8 3.71 -5.39 -17.12
N TYR A 9 4.08 -6.07 -16.04
CA TYR A 9 3.09 -6.32 -14.99
C TYR A 9 2.87 -4.96 -14.32
N GLU A 10 1.93 -4.19 -14.87
CA GLU A 10 1.56 -2.89 -14.32
C GLU A 10 0.54 -3.20 -13.23
N TYR A 11 1.05 -3.34 -11.99
CA TYR A 11 0.22 -3.63 -10.83
C TYR A 11 -0.94 -2.64 -10.72
N THR A 12 -2.08 -3.12 -10.21
CA THR A 12 -3.26 -2.28 -9.99
C THR A 12 -3.18 -1.54 -8.65
N PRO A 13 -3.90 -0.41 -8.50
CA PRO A 13 -4.05 0.23 -7.20
C PRO A 13 -4.58 -0.71 -6.12
N ASP A 14 -5.49 -1.61 -6.48
CA ASP A 14 -6.09 -2.59 -5.57
C ASP A 14 -5.03 -3.56 -5.03
N GLN A 15 -4.18 -4.09 -5.91
CA GLN A 15 -3.03 -4.92 -5.52
C GLN A 15 -2.06 -4.15 -4.60
N ALA A 16 -1.81 -2.87 -4.91
CA ALA A 16 -0.94 -2.03 -4.11
C ALA A 16 -1.54 -1.71 -2.73
N LEU A 17 -2.85 -1.49 -2.62
CA LEU A 17 -3.55 -1.28 -1.35
C LEU A 17 -3.55 -2.54 -0.49
N TYR A 18 -3.79 -3.70 -1.11
CA TYR A 18 -3.73 -4.99 -0.43
C TYR A 18 -2.32 -5.27 0.12
N GLN A 19 -1.29 -5.06 -0.69
CA GLN A 19 0.10 -5.21 -0.28
C GLN A 19 0.51 -4.21 0.81
N LEU A 20 0.06 -2.95 0.70
CA LEU A 20 0.27 -1.96 1.74
C LEU A 20 -0.32 -2.43 3.08
N ASP A 21 -1.56 -2.92 3.07
CA ASP A 21 -2.22 -3.42 4.26
C ASP A 21 -1.46 -4.59 4.91
N PHE A 22 -1.00 -5.54 4.08
CA PHE A 22 -0.14 -6.64 4.53
C PHE A 22 1.13 -6.13 5.22
N TYR A 23 1.79 -5.11 4.66
CA TYR A 23 2.98 -4.52 5.27
C TYR A 23 2.66 -3.79 6.57
N LEU A 24 1.61 -2.98 6.63
CA LEU A 24 1.22 -2.26 7.85
C LEU A 24 0.92 -3.24 8.99
N LYS A 25 0.19 -4.32 8.70
CA LYS A 25 -0.07 -5.41 9.64
C LYS A 25 1.21 -6.11 10.09
N THR A 26 2.10 -6.45 9.15
CA THR A 26 3.37 -7.15 9.45
C THR A 26 4.32 -6.30 10.31
N LEU A 27 4.28 -4.98 10.12
CA LEU A 27 5.06 -4.02 10.90
C LEU A 27 4.41 -3.65 12.24
N GLU A 28 3.20 -4.16 12.49
CA GLU A 28 2.44 -3.93 13.72
C GLU A 28 2.29 -2.41 14.03
N VAL A 29 2.09 -1.61 12.98
CA VAL A 29 1.88 -0.17 13.13
C VAL A 29 0.46 0.12 13.66
N PRO A 30 0.25 1.25 14.36
CA PRO A 30 -1.03 1.53 15.02
C PRO A 30 -2.13 2.08 14.09
N PHE A 31 -2.04 1.82 12.78
CA PHE A 31 -3.02 2.24 11.78
C PHE A 31 -3.10 1.24 10.62
N THR A 32 -4.23 1.21 9.94
CA THR A 32 -4.55 0.27 8.86
C THR A 32 -4.64 0.98 7.51
N VAL A 33 -4.72 0.21 6.42
CA VAL A 33 -5.00 0.81 5.09
C VAL A 33 -6.36 1.54 5.07
N LYS A 34 -7.37 1.04 5.81
CA LYS A 34 -8.68 1.68 5.91
C LYS A 34 -8.59 3.05 6.60
N ASP A 35 -7.76 3.17 7.64
CA ASP A 35 -7.52 4.45 8.30
C ASP A 35 -6.90 5.48 7.33
N LEU A 36 -5.93 5.03 6.52
CA LEU A 36 -5.30 5.87 5.50
C LEU A 36 -6.32 6.29 4.42
N TYR A 37 -7.12 5.34 3.95
CA TYR A 37 -8.14 5.57 2.92
C TYR A 37 -9.23 6.53 3.42
N ARG A 38 -9.64 6.38 4.68
CA ARG A 38 -10.57 7.30 5.36
C ARG A 38 -10.01 8.70 5.42
N LYS A 39 -8.79 8.87 5.94
CA LYS A 39 -8.13 10.19 6.00
C LYS A 39 -7.95 10.82 4.61
N ALA A 40 -7.76 10.00 3.58
CA ALA A 40 -7.58 10.44 2.21
C ALA A 40 -8.88 10.91 1.52
N TYR A 41 -10.00 10.26 1.78
CA TYR A 41 -11.20 10.42 0.95
C TYR A 41 -12.50 10.73 1.68
N HIS A 42 -12.59 10.48 3.00
CA HIS A 42 -13.85 10.65 3.75
C HIS A 42 -14.40 12.07 3.62
N GLU A 43 -13.57 13.10 3.84
CA GLU A 43 -14.01 14.49 3.73
C GLU A 43 -14.45 14.86 2.31
N ARG A 44 -13.70 14.38 1.30
CA ARG A 44 -13.97 14.70 -0.11
C ARG A 44 -15.20 14.02 -0.66
N LEU A 45 -15.44 12.76 -0.30
CA LEU A 45 -16.54 11.94 -0.82
C LEU A 45 -17.81 12.07 0.05
N GLY A 46 -17.67 12.44 1.32
CA GLY A 46 -18.77 12.70 2.23
C GLY A 46 -19.76 11.52 2.28
N PRO A 47 -21.05 11.72 1.95
CA PRO A 47 -22.06 10.66 1.96
C PRO A 47 -21.80 9.49 1.01
N HIS A 48 -20.93 9.68 0.01
CA HIS A 48 -20.57 8.64 -0.97
C HIS A 48 -19.30 7.88 -0.61
N TYR A 49 -18.69 8.20 0.54
CA TYR A 49 -17.53 7.47 1.02
C TYR A 49 -17.92 6.04 1.42
N SER A 50 -17.19 5.06 0.91
CA SER A 50 -17.15 3.69 1.44
C SER A 50 -15.73 3.16 1.32
N ASP A 51 -15.28 2.46 2.36
CA ASP A 51 -14.03 1.71 2.42
C ASP A 51 -14.27 0.19 2.57
N ASP A 52 -15.52 -0.27 2.48
CA ASP A 52 -15.91 -1.67 2.72
C ASP A 52 -15.27 -2.61 1.69
N TRP A 53 -15.12 -2.14 0.44
CA TRP A 53 -14.48 -2.89 -0.64
C TRP A 53 -13.01 -3.26 -0.35
N LEU A 54 -12.34 -2.56 0.58
CA LEU A 54 -10.97 -2.90 0.98
C LEU A 54 -10.92 -4.23 1.74
N ASP A 55 -12.00 -4.62 2.41
CA ASP A 55 -12.08 -5.90 3.14
C ASP A 55 -12.19 -7.09 2.17
N ASP A 56 -12.71 -6.86 0.97
CA ASP A 56 -12.93 -7.90 -0.04
C ASP A 56 -11.68 -8.18 -0.91
N LEU A 57 -10.62 -7.36 -0.80
CA LEU A 57 -9.44 -7.45 -1.66
C LEU A 57 -8.70 -8.78 -1.56
N GLU A 58 -8.73 -9.44 -0.40
CA GLU A 58 -8.09 -10.75 -0.21
C GLU A 58 -8.79 -11.87 -0.99
N GLN A 59 -10.05 -11.66 -1.40
CA GLN A 59 -10.83 -12.61 -2.18
C GLN A 59 -10.85 -12.28 -3.68
N ASP A 60 -10.30 -11.13 -4.09
CA ASP A 60 -10.28 -10.70 -5.49
C ASP A 60 -9.25 -11.52 -6.30
N PRO A 61 -9.68 -12.30 -7.32
CA PRO A 61 -8.76 -13.11 -8.12
C PRO A 61 -7.68 -12.29 -8.83
N GLY A 62 -8.00 -11.07 -9.29
CA GLY A 62 -7.06 -10.16 -9.92
C GLY A 62 -6.02 -9.62 -8.94
N VAL A 63 -6.40 -9.42 -7.68
CA VAL A 63 -5.42 -9.10 -6.62
C VAL A 63 -4.47 -10.27 -6.39
N LEU A 64 -5.01 -11.47 -6.26
CA LEU A 64 -4.25 -12.69 -5.96
C LEU A 64 -3.27 -13.08 -7.08
N GLU A 65 -3.65 -12.93 -8.35
CA GLU A 65 -2.78 -13.23 -9.50
C GLU A 65 -1.48 -12.39 -9.50
N GLY A 66 -1.55 -11.15 -9.02
CA GLY A 66 -0.40 -10.23 -8.93
C GLY A 66 0.53 -10.47 -7.74
N MET A 67 0.13 -11.33 -6.78
CA MET A 67 0.91 -11.60 -5.56
C MET A 67 2.13 -12.50 -5.78
N SER A 68 2.23 -13.13 -6.95
CA SER A 68 3.37 -14.00 -7.30
C SER A 68 4.66 -13.22 -7.56
N GLU A 69 4.58 -11.92 -7.80
CA GLU A 69 5.73 -11.03 -8.00
C GLU A 69 5.96 -10.16 -6.75
N PRO A 70 7.22 -9.91 -6.37
CA PRO A 70 7.52 -9.17 -5.15
C PRO A 70 7.14 -7.68 -5.29
N PHE A 71 6.19 -7.22 -4.48
CA PHE A 71 5.97 -5.81 -4.25
C PHE A 71 7.06 -5.25 -3.34
N THR A 72 7.70 -4.17 -3.76
CA THR A 72 8.52 -3.36 -2.86
C THR A 72 7.70 -2.18 -2.35
N THR A 73 8.10 -1.56 -1.24
CA THR A 73 7.53 -0.29 -0.78
C THR A 73 7.47 0.73 -1.91
N GLN A 74 8.56 0.83 -2.69
CA GLN A 74 8.66 1.76 -3.81
C GLN A 74 7.59 1.46 -4.87
N THR A 75 7.44 0.20 -5.25
CA THR A 75 6.43 -0.25 -6.22
C THR A 75 5.01 0.08 -5.74
N ILE A 76 4.71 -0.15 -4.46
CA ILE A 76 3.40 0.20 -3.88
C ILE A 76 3.14 1.70 -4.02
N ILE A 77 4.08 2.55 -3.61
CA ILE A 77 3.93 4.01 -3.72
C ILE A 77 3.73 4.42 -5.17
N GLU A 78 4.59 3.95 -6.08
CA GLU A 78 4.54 4.31 -7.49
C GLU A 78 3.20 3.90 -8.13
N THR A 79 2.72 2.70 -7.83
CA THR A 79 1.41 2.22 -8.32
C THR A 79 0.27 3.08 -7.80
N LEU A 80 0.25 3.40 -6.51
CA LEU A 80 -0.78 4.27 -5.92
C LEU A 80 -0.75 5.69 -6.51
N MET A 81 0.44 6.28 -6.66
CA MET A 81 0.61 7.60 -7.28
C MET A 81 0.09 7.62 -8.71
N ARG A 82 0.44 6.61 -9.52
CA ARG A 82 0.01 6.51 -10.93
C ARG A 82 -1.48 6.24 -11.05
N GLY A 83 -2.08 5.55 -10.08
CA GLY A 83 -3.52 5.29 -9.99
C GLY A 83 -4.37 6.42 -9.41
N GLY A 84 -3.81 7.58 -9.10
CA GLY A 84 -4.56 8.70 -8.51
C GLY A 84 -4.83 8.57 -7.00
N HIS A 85 -4.14 7.63 -6.35
CA HIS A 85 -4.17 7.42 -4.89
C HIS A 85 -3.06 8.15 -4.14
N GLU A 86 -2.54 9.25 -4.71
CA GLU A 86 -1.63 10.16 -4.01
C GLU A 86 -2.15 10.63 -2.63
N PRO A 87 -3.45 10.92 -2.42
CA PRO A 87 -3.96 11.24 -1.08
C PRO A 87 -3.70 10.15 -0.03
N VAL A 88 -3.77 8.87 -0.42
CA VAL A 88 -3.46 7.74 0.47
C VAL A 88 -1.98 7.71 0.81
N VAL A 89 -1.10 7.95 -0.17
CA VAL A 89 0.36 8.06 0.07
C VAL A 89 0.68 9.22 1.01
N ARG A 90 0.00 10.37 0.85
CA ARG A 90 0.16 11.52 1.75
C ARG A 90 -0.32 11.22 3.17
N ALA A 91 -1.44 10.51 3.32
CA ALA A 91 -1.91 10.03 4.62
C ALA A 91 -0.86 9.09 5.26
N LEU A 92 -0.33 8.12 4.50
CA LEU A 92 0.70 7.20 4.97
C LEU A 92 1.94 7.93 5.50
N LEU A 93 2.45 8.91 4.74
CA LEU A 93 3.61 9.70 5.15
C LEU A 93 3.34 10.56 6.38
N ARG A 94 2.09 11.00 6.58
CA ARG A 94 1.69 11.75 7.78
C ARG A 94 1.65 10.83 9.00
N GLU A 95 0.93 9.72 8.92
CA GLU A 95 0.83 8.77 10.05
C GLU A 95 2.21 8.27 10.48
N THR A 96 3.03 7.85 9.51
CA THR A 96 4.39 7.36 9.84
C THR A 96 5.23 8.42 10.57
N ARG A 97 5.10 9.70 10.22
CA ARG A 97 5.75 10.79 10.96
C ARG A 97 5.17 11.01 12.35
N GLU A 98 3.85 11.00 12.48
CA GLU A 98 3.15 11.20 13.76
C GLU A 98 3.54 10.13 14.79
N TYR A 99 3.71 8.88 14.35
CA TYR A 99 4.13 7.78 15.22
C TYR A 99 5.66 7.64 15.37
N GLY A 100 6.45 8.58 14.85
CA GLY A 100 7.91 8.50 14.90
C GLY A 100 8.49 7.31 14.14
N ILE A 101 7.70 6.72 13.24
CA ILE A 101 8.07 5.60 12.41
C ILE A 101 8.84 6.17 11.21
N GLY A 102 10.17 6.07 11.23
CA GLY A 102 10.96 6.37 10.04
C GLY A 102 10.45 5.50 8.89
N TYR A 103 9.87 6.09 7.85
CA TYR A 103 9.25 5.36 6.72
C TYR A 103 10.15 4.25 6.15
N TYR A 104 11.46 4.53 6.06
CA TYR A 104 12.49 3.56 5.69
C TYR A 104 12.83 2.55 6.80
N GLN A 105 12.81 2.95 8.08
CA GLN A 105 13.08 2.06 9.21
C GLN A 105 11.92 1.10 9.51
N ALA A 106 10.67 1.49 9.26
CA ALA A 106 9.52 0.59 9.33
C ALA A 106 9.67 -0.53 8.30
N MET A 107 9.89 -0.19 7.03
CA MET A 107 9.91 -1.16 5.94
C MET A 107 11.19 -2.03 5.90
N ILE A 108 12.32 -1.53 6.43
CA ILE A 108 13.62 -2.25 6.44
C ILE A 108 13.90 -2.93 7.80
N GLY A 109 13.24 -2.51 8.88
CA GLY A 109 13.67 -2.75 10.26
C GLY A 109 13.59 -4.18 10.80
N ARG A 110 12.88 -5.12 10.15
CA ARG A 110 12.90 -6.53 10.57
C ARG A 110 14.12 -7.32 10.08
N ILE A 111 15.01 -6.73 9.27
CA ILE A 111 16.31 -7.36 8.94
C ILE A 111 17.36 -7.11 10.05
N ASN A 112 17.20 -6.10 10.91
CA ASN A 112 18.25 -5.70 11.86
C ASN A 112 17.91 -5.78 13.35
N LYS A 113 16.82 -6.44 13.75
CA LYS A 113 16.57 -6.78 15.16
C LYS A 113 17.07 -8.19 15.51
N ARG A 114 18.37 -8.41 15.36
CA ARG A 114 19.17 -9.33 16.18
C ARG A 114 20.58 -8.78 16.24
N ASN A 115 20.85 -7.99 17.29
CA ASN A 115 22.15 -7.80 17.95
C ASN A 115 22.08 -6.52 18.78
N GLN A 116 21.33 -6.54 19.89
CA GLN A 116 21.69 -5.90 21.15
C GLN A 116 21.18 -6.78 22.27
#